data_AF-A0A522E816-F1
#
_entry.id   AF-A0A522E816-F1
#
_cell.length_a   1.000
_cell.length_b   1.000
_cell.length_c   1.000
_cell.angle_alpha   90.00
_cell.angle_beta   90.00
_cell.angle_gamma   90.00
#
_symmetry.space_group_name_H-M   'P 1'
#
loop_
_entity.id
_entity.type
_entity.pdbx_description
1 polymer ?
#
loop_
_entity_poly.entity_id
_entity_poly.type
_entity_poly.pdbx_seq_one_letter_code
_entity_poly.pdbx_strand_id
1 'polypeptide(L)'
;MKKPFLIIALFCCIQVLSQSPSGYWYGTANVKLRNTYNNYLIELIIDQDGNNVKGVLNYFFKNTYRTIPVRGSYNPYTRLVYFSGVPVSYYGSLTNMDVDCEMNLMATLRVSKIGSSLKGSFVSHPRYKYTCPEVSFTLNLNNDVSNRDSVIKAIRALKETYTVWRPSEKDTLVAVKIQPKNVVNYVVSNQFKERENVVAEELLIESDSVKVDFYDNGEIDGDSISVFYNDKLIAFNRILSTRSVHIDLVLDTLKGINELSMFADNLGSIPPNTALMVVSDGKKRYEVRLSSNFEKNAAVRLRRGPTKPPQRGGL
;
A
#
# COMPACT_ATOMS: atom_id res chain seq x y z
N MET A 1 -80.21 -16.60 -15.95
CA MET A 1 -79.01 -15.75 -16.13
C MET A 1 -78.21 -15.75 -14.82
N LYS A 2 -77.16 -16.57 -14.72
CA LYS A 2 -76.21 -16.55 -13.60
C LYS A 2 -74.84 -16.28 -14.22
N LYS A 3 -74.30 -15.06 -14.07
CA LYS A 3 -72.93 -14.73 -14.48
C LYS A 3 -72.00 -14.99 -13.29
N PRO A 4 -70.91 -15.76 -13.46
CA PRO A 4 -69.95 -15.99 -12.38
C PRO A 4 -69.04 -14.77 -12.23
N PHE A 5 -68.79 -14.37 -10.98
CA PHE A 5 -67.84 -13.32 -10.62
C PHE A 5 -66.44 -13.93 -10.62
N LEU A 6 -65.63 -13.59 -11.63
CA LEU A 6 -64.23 -14.01 -11.73
C LEU A 6 -63.38 -13.10 -10.83
N ILE A 7 -63.03 -13.57 -9.64
CA ILE A 7 -62.07 -12.88 -8.76
C ILE A 7 -60.67 -13.17 -9.28
N ILE A 8 -60.07 -12.20 -9.97
CA ILE A 8 -58.68 -12.24 -10.39
C ILE A 8 -57.82 -11.97 -9.15
N ALA A 9 -57.25 -13.03 -8.58
CA ALA A 9 -56.25 -12.94 -7.53
C ALA A 9 -54.97 -12.33 -8.12
N LEU A 10 -54.72 -11.06 -7.83
CA LEU A 10 -53.49 -10.35 -8.17
C LEU A 10 -52.34 -10.99 -7.36
N PHE A 11 -51.58 -11.88 -7.99
CA PHE A 11 -50.34 -12.43 -7.45
C PHE A 11 -49.34 -11.27 -7.31
N CYS A 12 -49.26 -10.71 -6.10
CA CYS A 12 -48.21 -9.76 -5.74
C CYS A 12 -46.90 -10.54 -5.69
N CYS A 13 -46.16 -10.57 -6.80
CA CYS A 13 -44.78 -11.05 -6.84
C CYS A 13 -43.95 -10.12 -5.95
N ILE A 14 -43.78 -10.52 -4.68
CA ILE A 14 -42.75 -9.98 -3.81
C ILE A 14 -41.42 -10.36 -4.47
N GLN A 15 -40.85 -9.42 -5.21
CA GLN A 15 -39.47 -9.49 -5.68
C GLN A 15 -38.60 -9.52 -4.41
N VAL A 16 -38.28 -10.72 -3.95
CA VAL A 16 -37.24 -10.93 -2.94
C VAL A 16 -35.96 -10.44 -3.60
N LEU A 17 -35.53 -9.22 -3.27
CA LEU A 17 -34.20 -8.73 -3.60
C LEU A 17 -33.23 -9.76 -3.03
N SER A 18 -32.67 -10.58 -3.91
CA SER A 18 -31.62 -11.52 -3.54
C SER A 18 -30.46 -10.69 -3.00
N GLN A 19 -30.22 -10.79 -1.69
CA GLN A 19 -29.12 -10.11 -1.01
C GLN A 19 -27.83 -10.86 -1.39
N SER A 20 -27.30 -10.49 -2.55
CA SER A 20 -26.07 -11.06 -3.09
C SER A 20 -24.85 -10.40 -2.46
N PRO A 21 -23.80 -11.15 -2.09
CA PRO A 21 -22.49 -10.60 -1.78
C PRO A 21 -21.75 -10.03 -3.00
N SER A 22 -22.31 -10.09 -4.22
CA SER A 22 -21.62 -9.59 -5.42
C SER A 22 -21.41 -8.08 -5.36
N GLY A 23 -20.20 -7.62 -5.65
CA GLY A 23 -19.86 -6.19 -5.63
C GLY A 23 -18.41 -5.92 -5.21
N TYR A 24 -18.11 -4.63 -5.08
CA TYR A 24 -16.82 -4.12 -4.60
C TYR A 24 -16.92 -3.78 -3.12
N TRP A 25 -16.04 -4.38 -2.33
CA TRP A 25 -16.02 -4.26 -0.88
C TRP A 25 -14.71 -3.66 -0.43
N TYR A 26 -14.75 -2.64 0.43
CA TYR A 26 -13.56 -1.94 0.92
C TYR A 26 -13.54 -1.85 2.43
N GLY A 27 -12.37 -1.98 3.04
CA GLY A 27 -12.22 -1.74 4.46
C GLY A 27 -10.86 -2.12 5.00
N THR A 28 -10.76 -2.23 6.32
CA THR A 28 -9.51 -2.55 7.01
C THR A 28 -9.62 -3.86 7.78
N ALA A 29 -8.51 -4.58 7.86
CA ALA A 29 -8.34 -5.76 8.69
C ALA A 29 -7.29 -5.52 9.77
N ASN A 30 -7.51 -6.05 10.95
CA ASN A 30 -6.67 -5.86 12.12
C ASN A 30 -6.35 -7.21 12.76
N VAL A 31 -5.09 -7.36 13.16
CA VAL A 31 -4.62 -8.56 13.87
C VAL A 31 -5.15 -8.54 15.30
N LYS A 32 -5.74 -9.65 15.73
CA LYS A 32 -6.34 -9.79 17.07
C LYS A 32 -5.27 -10.11 18.13
N LEU A 33 -4.34 -9.18 18.32
CA LEU A 33 -3.27 -9.22 19.34
C LEU A 33 -3.38 -7.98 20.24
N ARG A 34 -3.05 -8.13 21.53
CA ARG A 34 -3.01 -6.99 22.45
C ARG A 34 -1.92 -6.02 21.97
N ASN A 35 -2.29 -4.75 21.76
CA ASN A 35 -1.37 -3.64 21.46
C ASN A 35 -0.66 -3.64 20.07
N THR A 36 -1.24 -4.24 19.02
CA THR A 36 -0.66 -4.19 17.67
C THR A 36 -1.53 -3.37 16.70
N TYR A 37 -0.92 -2.39 16.01
CA TYR A 37 -1.59 -1.48 15.06
C TYR A 37 -1.38 -1.88 13.59
N ASN A 38 -1.22 -3.17 13.31
CA ASN A 38 -1.04 -3.66 11.94
C ASN A 38 -2.41 -3.73 11.25
N ASN A 39 -2.67 -2.75 10.38
CA ASN A 39 -3.84 -2.68 9.53
C ASN A 39 -3.52 -3.16 8.12
N TYR A 40 -4.39 -4.02 7.58
CA TYR A 40 -4.40 -4.39 6.17
C TYR A 40 -5.51 -3.56 5.52
N LEU A 41 -5.20 -2.82 4.46
CA LEU A 41 -6.24 -2.23 3.63
C LEU A 41 -6.68 -3.28 2.63
N ILE A 42 -7.98 -3.55 2.56
CA ILE A 42 -8.54 -4.64 1.78
C ILE A 42 -9.58 -4.10 0.81
N GLU A 43 -9.42 -4.48 -0.45
CA GLU A 43 -10.45 -4.44 -1.47
C GLU A 43 -10.80 -5.88 -1.87
N LEU A 44 -12.08 -6.23 -1.86
CA LEU A 44 -12.56 -7.54 -2.24
C LEU A 44 -13.65 -7.37 -3.30
N ILE A 45 -13.43 -7.95 -4.46
CA ILE A 45 -14.36 -7.94 -5.59
C ILE A 45 -14.98 -9.33 -5.65
N ILE A 46 -16.30 -9.44 -5.52
CA ILE A 46 -17.02 -10.73 -5.50
C ILE A 46 -18.00 -10.78 -6.67
N ASP A 47 -18.00 -11.92 -7.37
CA ASP A 47 -19.04 -12.35 -8.30
C ASP A 47 -19.65 -13.66 -7.80
N GLN A 48 -20.95 -13.66 -7.57
CA GLN A 48 -21.71 -14.82 -7.13
C GLN A 48 -22.45 -15.47 -8.31
N ASP A 49 -22.32 -16.80 -8.38
CA ASP A 49 -23.07 -17.69 -9.26
C ASP A 49 -23.66 -18.85 -8.44
N GLY A 50 -24.94 -18.73 -8.08
CA GLY A 50 -25.60 -19.67 -7.16
C GLY A 50 -24.94 -19.71 -5.78
N ASN A 51 -24.51 -20.90 -5.35
CA ASN A 51 -23.77 -21.10 -4.09
C ASN A 51 -22.25 -20.93 -4.26
N ASN A 52 -21.76 -20.72 -5.48
CA ASN A 52 -20.35 -20.51 -5.75
C ASN A 52 -20.05 -19.02 -5.78
N VAL A 53 -18.89 -18.64 -5.24
CA VAL A 53 -18.37 -17.27 -5.33
C VAL A 53 -16.97 -17.29 -5.90
N LYS A 54 -16.72 -16.37 -6.81
CA LYS A 54 -15.40 -16.09 -7.37
C LYS A 54 -15.11 -14.63 -7.12
N GLY A 55 -13.84 -14.29 -7.04
CA GLY A 55 -13.49 -12.92 -6.76
C GLY A 55 -12.01 -12.66 -6.87
N VAL A 56 -11.66 -11.42 -6.57
CA VAL A 56 -10.28 -10.98 -6.45
C VAL A 56 -10.16 -10.23 -5.13
N LEU A 57 -9.22 -10.69 -4.31
CA LEU A 57 -8.82 -10.03 -3.08
C LEU A 57 -7.57 -9.21 -3.38
N ASN A 58 -7.71 -7.90 -3.27
CA ASN A 58 -6.61 -6.97 -3.25
C ASN A 58 -6.34 -6.57 -1.80
N TYR A 59 -5.10 -6.69 -1.36
CA TYR A 59 -4.74 -6.14 -0.06
C TYR A 59 -3.41 -5.43 -0.10
N PHE A 60 -3.34 -4.36 0.69
CA PHE A 60 -2.14 -3.61 0.95
C PHE A 60 -1.74 -3.81 2.41
N PHE A 61 -0.52 -4.31 2.63
CA PHE A 61 0.05 -4.51 3.95
C PHE A 61 1.48 -4.00 3.97
N LYS A 62 1.74 -3.00 4.83
CA LYS A 62 3.01 -2.27 4.89
C LYS A 62 3.41 -1.69 3.52
N ASN A 63 4.23 -2.42 2.78
CA ASN A 63 4.80 -2.00 1.48
C ASN A 63 4.45 -2.97 0.34
N THR A 64 3.62 -3.98 0.63
CA THR A 64 3.28 -5.04 -0.30
C THR A 64 1.82 -4.89 -0.72
N TYR A 65 1.60 -4.66 -2.02
CA TYR A 65 0.29 -4.78 -2.64
C TYR A 65 0.18 -6.15 -3.30
N ARG A 66 -0.89 -6.89 -3.01
CA ARG A 66 -1.16 -8.18 -3.63
C ARG A 66 -2.54 -8.22 -4.21
N THR A 67 -2.62 -8.84 -5.38
CA THR A 67 -3.86 -9.21 -6.05
C THR A 67 -3.95 -10.72 -6.10
N ILE A 68 -4.94 -11.29 -5.41
CA ILE A 68 -5.11 -12.73 -5.25
C ILE A 68 -6.48 -13.14 -5.79
N PRO A 69 -6.54 -14.01 -6.81
CA PRO A 69 -7.81 -14.58 -7.23
C PRO A 69 -8.32 -15.53 -6.15
N VAL A 70 -9.55 -15.31 -5.69
CA VAL A 70 -10.18 -16.12 -4.64
C VAL A 70 -11.39 -16.89 -5.19
N ARG A 71 -11.55 -18.13 -4.74
CA ARG A 71 -12.67 -19.01 -5.09
C ARG A 71 -13.23 -19.65 -3.83
N GLY A 72 -14.54 -19.78 -3.78
CA GLY A 72 -15.21 -20.06 -2.54
C GLY A 72 -16.68 -20.41 -2.69
N SER A 73 -17.36 -20.47 -1.55
CA SER A 73 -18.78 -20.78 -1.46
C SER A 73 -19.53 -19.71 -0.68
N TYR A 74 -20.77 -19.44 -1.08
CA TYR A 74 -21.72 -18.62 -0.34
C TYR A 74 -22.90 -19.46 0.11
N ASN A 75 -23.20 -19.41 1.40
CA ASN A 75 -24.39 -20.03 1.96
C ASN A 75 -25.47 -18.95 2.16
N PRO A 76 -26.60 -19.00 1.41
CA PRO A 76 -27.65 -17.98 1.51
C PRO A 76 -28.43 -18.01 2.84
N TYR A 77 -28.48 -19.17 3.53
CA TYR A 77 -29.18 -19.30 4.81
C TYR A 77 -28.41 -18.64 5.95
N THR A 78 -27.10 -18.86 6.01
CA THR A 78 -26.22 -18.27 7.04
C THR A 78 -25.60 -16.95 6.60
N ARG A 79 -25.76 -16.58 5.33
CA ARG A 79 -25.15 -15.41 4.66
C ARG A 79 -23.63 -15.40 4.79
N LEU A 80 -23.03 -16.58 4.84
CA LEU A 80 -21.60 -16.76 5.05
C LEU A 80 -20.90 -16.92 3.71
N VAL A 81 -19.93 -16.04 3.45
CA VAL A 81 -18.97 -16.10 2.35
C VAL A 81 -17.71 -16.78 2.88
N TYR A 82 -17.25 -17.80 2.17
CA TYR A 82 -16.06 -18.57 2.52
C TYR A 82 -15.10 -18.62 1.33
N PHE A 83 -13.85 -18.20 1.52
CA PHE A 83 -12.75 -18.44 0.57
C PHE A 83 -11.64 -19.23 1.27
N SER A 84 -11.17 -20.29 0.62
CA SER A 84 -10.11 -21.16 1.15
C SER A 84 -8.73 -20.80 0.59
N GLY A 85 -7.68 -20.99 1.39
CA GLY A 85 -6.30 -20.95 0.90
C GLY A 85 -5.84 -19.57 0.43
N VAL A 86 -6.20 -18.52 1.18
CA VAL A 86 -5.76 -17.16 0.93
C VAL A 86 -4.38 -16.94 1.59
N PRO A 87 -3.32 -16.67 0.82
CA PRO A 87 -2.01 -16.33 1.38
C PRO A 87 -2.04 -14.88 1.89
N VAL A 88 -2.11 -14.73 3.22
CA VAL A 88 -2.07 -13.43 3.89
C VAL A 88 -0.67 -13.22 4.45
N SER A 89 -0.05 -12.07 4.15
CA SER A 89 1.27 -11.73 4.67
C SER A 89 1.26 -11.71 6.20
N TYR A 90 2.24 -12.36 6.83
CA TYR A 90 2.34 -12.44 8.27
C TYR A 90 2.59 -11.06 8.89
N TYR A 91 1.88 -10.74 9.98
CA TYR A 91 1.94 -9.41 10.58
C TYR A 91 3.36 -9.01 11.04
N GLY A 92 4.16 -10.00 11.43
CA GLY A 92 5.54 -9.85 11.86
C GLY A 92 6.56 -9.85 10.71
N SER A 93 6.13 -9.96 9.44
CA SER A 93 7.04 -9.96 8.29
C SER A 93 7.85 -8.67 8.20
N LEU A 94 9.14 -8.82 7.91
CA LEU A 94 10.08 -7.72 7.70
C LEU A 94 10.05 -7.32 6.22
N THR A 95 10.44 -6.08 5.91
CA THR A 95 10.37 -5.46 4.58
C THR A 95 11.04 -6.25 3.44
N ASN A 96 11.92 -7.21 3.74
CA ASN A 96 12.64 -8.05 2.79
C ASN A 96 12.40 -9.56 3.01
N MET A 97 11.47 -9.93 3.89
CA MET A 97 11.15 -11.32 4.23
C MET A 97 9.66 -11.44 4.52
N ASP A 98 8.89 -11.63 3.45
CA ASP A 98 7.47 -11.91 3.52
C ASP A 98 7.24 -13.39 3.76
N VAL A 99 6.58 -13.69 4.87
CA VAL A 99 6.15 -15.03 5.24
C VAL A 99 4.65 -15.07 5.04
N ASP A 100 4.17 -15.95 4.17
CA ASP A 100 2.75 -16.08 3.92
C ASP A 100 2.11 -17.03 4.93
N CYS A 101 1.04 -16.54 5.56
CA CYS A 101 0.11 -17.34 6.32
C CYS A 101 -1.01 -17.79 5.37
N GLU A 102 -1.07 -19.09 5.10
CA GLU A 102 -2.21 -19.66 4.38
C GLU A 102 -3.44 -19.69 5.31
N MET A 103 -4.43 -18.85 5.00
CA MET A 103 -5.60 -18.62 5.83
C MET A 103 -6.90 -18.83 5.05
N ASN A 104 -7.99 -19.04 5.76
CA ASN A 104 -9.32 -19.09 5.20
C ASN A 104 -10.07 -17.80 5.54
N LEU A 105 -10.67 -17.16 4.55
CA LEU A 105 -11.53 -16.01 4.75
C LEU A 105 -12.95 -16.50 5.08
N MET A 106 -13.48 -16.08 6.22
CA MET A 106 -14.86 -16.32 6.65
C MET A 106 -15.54 -14.99 6.95
N ALA A 107 -16.57 -14.62 6.20
CA ALA A 107 -17.29 -13.37 6.40
C ALA A 107 -18.81 -13.56 6.35
N THR A 108 -19.53 -12.83 7.20
CA THR A 108 -20.99 -12.78 7.20
C THR A 108 -21.48 -11.48 6.57
N LEU A 109 -22.37 -11.61 5.58
CA LEU A 109 -23.04 -10.49 4.94
C LEU A 109 -24.16 -9.92 5.83
N ARG A 110 -24.03 -8.64 6.18
CA ARG A 110 -25.02 -7.86 6.92
C ARG A 110 -25.54 -6.74 6.04
N VAL A 111 -26.85 -6.77 5.76
CA VAL A 111 -27.53 -5.77 4.94
C VAL A 111 -28.42 -4.92 5.84
N SER A 112 -28.32 -3.60 5.71
CA SER A 112 -29.16 -2.63 6.42
C SER A 112 -29.76 -1.62 5.45
N LYS A 113 -30.65 -0.75 5.93
CA LYS A 113 -31.21 0.36 5.12
C LYS A 113 -30.16 1.41 4.71
N ILE A 114 -29.03 1.46 5.41
CA ILE A 114 -27.97 2.48 5.24
C ILE A 114 -26.81 1.96 4.38
N GLY A 115 -26.73 0.63 4.20
CA GLY A 115 -25.68 -0.01 3.41
C GLY A 115 -25.47 -1.47 3.77
N SER A 116 -24.65 -2.14 2.98
CA SER A 116 -24.25 -3.54 3.18
C SER A 116 -22.82 -3.60 3.70
N SER A 117 -22.56 -4.49 4.66
CA SER A 117 -21.24 -4.73 5.23
C SER A 117 -20.92 -6.23 5.29
N LEU A 118 -19.66 -6.58 5.02
CA LEU A 118 -19.10 -7.90 5.25
C LEU A 118 -18.24 -7.84 6.51
N LYS A 119 -18.64 -8.59 7.54
CA LYS A 119 -17.85 -8.71 8.77
C LYS A 119 -17.32 -10.11 8.91
N GLY A 120 -16.01 -10.25 9.07
CA GLY A 120 -15.36 -11.54 9.02
C GLY A 120 -13.97 -11.56 9.61
N SER A 121 -13.30 -12.68 9.41
CA SER A 121 -11.90 -12.85 9.75
C SER A 121 -11.18 -13.78 8.77
N PHE A 122 -9.88 -13.57 8.66
CA PHE A 122 -8.95 -14.57 8.15
C PHE A 122 -8.59 -15.48 9.31
N VAL A 123 -8.87 -16.76 9.15
CA VAL A 123 -8.65 -17.82 10.15
C VAL A 123 -7.57 -18.75 9.61
N SER A 124 -6.49 -18.93 10.37
CA SER A 124 -5.40 -19.83 9.99
C SER A 124 -5.85 -21.29 10.05
N HIS A 125 -5.19 -22.13 9.23
CA HIS A 125 -5.38 -23.58 9.34
C HIS A 125 -4.98 -24.05 10.75
N PRO A 126 -5.64 -25.07 11.36
CA PRO A 126 -5.33 -25.54 12.71
C PRO A 126 -3.85 -25.91 12.94
N ARG A 127 -3.14 -26.30 11.87
CA ARG A 127 -1.69 -26.58 11.89
C ARG A 127 -0.80 -25.36 12.14
N TYR A 128 -1.29 -24.15 11.84
CA TYR A 128 -0.58 -22.87 11.98
C TYR A 128 -1.22 -21.96 13.04
N LYS A 129 -2.03 -22.52 13.94
CA LYS A 129 -2.83 -21.79 14.94
C LYS A 129 -1.99 -20.88 15.85
N TYR A 130 -0.75 -21.26 16.14
CA TYR A 130 0.16 -20.51 17.02
C TYR A 130 1.09 -19.55 16.28
N THR A 131 1.21 -19.70 14.96
CA THR A 131 2.09 -18.85 14.13
C THR A 131 1.30 -17.75 13.44
N CYS A 132 0.06 -18.02 13.01
CA CYS A 132 -0.76 -17.08 12.26
C CYS A 132 -2.01 -16.71 13.07
N PRO A 133 -2.01 -15.57 13.79
CA PRO A 133 -3.18 -15.12 14.54
C PRO A 133 -4.35 -14.74 13.63
N GLU A 134 -5.56 -14.75 14.18
CA GLU A 134 -6.76 -14.33 13.49
C GLU A 134 -6.70 -12.84 13.12
N VAL A 135 -7.00 -12.51 11.86
CA VAL A 135 -7.08 -11.14 11.37
C VAL A 135 -8.54 -10.80 11.10
N SER A 136 -9.13 -9.94 11.92
CA SER A 136 -10.55 -9.58 11.80
C SER A 136 -10.73 -8.34 10.91
N PHE A 137 -11.75 -8.33 10.07
CA PHE A 137 -12.01 -7.24 9.13
C PHE A 137 -13.48 -6.84 9.08
N THR A 138 -13.70 -5.61 8.64
CA THR A 138 -15.03 -5.10 8.28
C THR A 138 -14.92 -4.38 6.95
N LEU A 139 -15.66 -4.86 5.94
CA LEU A 139 -15.71 -4.26 4.61
C LEU A 139 -17.09 -3.66 4.36
N ASN A 140 -17.14 -2.52 3.69
CA ASN A 140 -18.36 -1.85 3.26
C ASN A 140 -18.52 -1.95 1.75
N LEU A 141 -19.76 -2.16 1.30
CA LEU A 141 -20.08 -2.21 -0.13
C LEU A 141 -20.00 -0.82 -0.75
N ASN A 142 -19.27 -0.70 -1.86
CA ASN A 142 -19.29 0.50 -2.69
C ASN A 142 -20.37 0.36 -3.77
N ASN A 143 -21.51 1.02 -3.57
CA ASN A 143 -22.66 0.92 -4.48
C ASN A 143 -22.41 1.58 -5.85
N ASP A 144 -21.50 2.56 -5.94
CA ASP A 144 -21.30 3.36 -7.15
C ASP A 144 -20.57 2.58 -8.26
N VAL A 145 -19.80 1.54 -7.88
CA VAL A 145 -18.95 0.77 -8.80
C VAL A 145 -19.42 -0.70 -8.94
N SER A 146 -20.35 -1.15 -8.09
CA SER A 146 -20.80 -2.55 -7.99
C SER A 146 -21.75 -3.04 -9.10
N ASN A 147 -21.69 -2.47 -10.29
CA ASN A 147 -22.38 -3.03 -11.46
C ASN A 147 -21.74 -4.38 -11.83
N ARG A 148 -22.57 -5.40 -12.09
CA ARG A 148 -22.15 -6.77 -12.41
C ARG A 148 -21.18 -6.82 -13.60
N ASP A 149 -21.37 -5.98 -14.62
CA ASP A 149 -20.48 -5.93 -15.78
C ASP A 149 -19.08 -5.38 -15.43
N SER A 150 -19.02 -4.40 -14.54
CA SER A 150 -17.75 -3.85 -14.02
C SER A 150 -16.99 -4.90 -13.21
N VAL A 151 -17.71 -5.63 -12.35
CA VAL A 151 -17.16 -6.72 -11.52
C VAL A 151 -16.57 -7.82 -12.41
N ILE A 152 -17.31 -8.31 -13.41
CA ILE A 152 -16.83 -9.38 -14.31
C ILE A 152 -15.62 -8.92 -15.12
N LYS A 153 -15.63 -7.66 -15.60
CA LYS A 153 -14.50 -7.09 -16.34
C LYS A 153 -13.25 -7.00 -15.46
N ALA A 154 -13.39 -6.55 -14.21
CA ALA A 154 -12.27 -6.49 -13.26
C ALA A 154 -11.71 -7.88 -12.96
N ILE A 155 -12.56 -8.87 -12.67
CA ILE A 155 -12.14 -10.25 -12.39
C ILE A 155 -11.40 -10.87 -13.59
N ARG A 156 -11.83 -10.60 -14.83
CA ARG A 156 -11.15 -11.12 -16.03
C ARG A 156 -9.81 -10.43 -16.33
N ALA A 157 -9.65 -9.17 -15.95
CA ALA A 157 -8.44 -8.40 -16.19
C ALA A 157 -7.34 -8.67 -15.14
N LEU A 158 -7.72 -9.10 -13.94
CA LEU A 158 -6.80 -9.30 -12.82
C LEU A 158 -6.21 -10.72 -12.86
N LYS A 159 -4.92 -10.82 -13.18
CA LYS A 159 -4.10 -12.01 -12.93
C LYS A 159 -3.46 -11.87 -11.55
N GLU A 160 -3.13 -12.99 -10.91
CA GLU A 160 -2.40 -12.96 -9.65
C GLU A 160 -1.07 -12.20 -9.83
N THR A 161 -0.90 -11.11 -9.09
CA THR A 161 0.28 -10.25 -9.17
C THR A 161 0.77 -9.92 -7.77
N TYR A 162 2.05 -10.20 -7.54
CA TYR A 162 2.80 -9.73 -6.38
C TYR A 162 3.59 -8.49 -6.83
N THR A 163 3.08 -7.30 -6.51
CA THR A 163 3.72 -6.05 -6.93
C THR A 163 4.00 -5.20 -5.69
N VAL A 164 5.24 -5.26 -5.22
CA VAL A 164 5.82 -4.15 -4.46
C VAL A 164 5.89 -2.98 -5.44
N TRP A 165 5.22 -1.86 -5.14
CA TRP A 165 5.27 -0.70 -6.04
C TRP A 165 6.74 -0.30 -6.23
N ARG A 166 7.16 -0.31 -7.49
CA ARG A 166 8.47 0.09 -7.96
C ARG A 166 8.25 1.02 -9.15
N PRO A 167 9.03 2.11 -9.27
CA PRO A 167 8.92 3.00 -10.42
C PRO A 167 9.10 2.20 -11.71
N SER A 168 8.17 2.32 -12.65
CA SER A 168 8.31 1.71 -13.97
C SER A 168 9.29 2.51 -14.83
N GLU A 169 9.76 1.92 -15.93
CA GLU A 169 10.65 2.60 -16.87
C GLU A 169 10.04 3.90 -17.43
N LYS A 170 8.70 4.01 -17.49
CA LYS A 170 8.03 5.24 -17.93
C LYS A 170 8.01 6.32 -16.84
N ASP A 171 7.94 5.92 -15.57
CA ASP A 171 7.93 6.83 -14.44
C ASP A 171 9.30 7.51 -14.25
N THR A 172 10.39 6.79 -14.57
CA THR A 172 11.76 7.33 -14.57
C THR A 172 12.04 8.30 -15.73
N LEU A 173 11.27 8.27 -16.82
CA LEU A 173 11.52 9.14 -17.98
C LEU A 173 11.05 10.59 -17.77
N VAL A 174 10.11 10.84 -16.86
CA VAL A 174 9.52 12.18 -16.62
C VAL A 174 9.82 12.63 -15.19
N ALA A 175 11.10 12.83 -14.91
CA ALA A 175 11.58 13.32 -13.63
C ALA A 175 11.45 14.85 -13.52
N VAL A 176 11.00 15.35 -12.36
CA VAL A 176 11.12 16.75 -11.99
C VAL A 176 12.56 16.97 -11.50
N LYS A 177 13.44 17.39 -12.41
CA LYS A 177 14.84 17.68 -12.08
C LYS A 177 14.95 18.93 -11.23
N ILE A 178 15.53 18.79 -10.04
CA ILE A 178 15.84 19.89 -9.14
C ILE A 178 17.34 20.08 -9.10
N GLN A 179 17.78 21.31 -9.27
CA GLN A 179 19.15 21.70 -8.98
C GLN A 179 19.27 21.95 -7.47
N PRO A 180 20.05 21.17 -6.73
CA PRO A 180 20.21 21.38 -5.30
C PRO A 180 20.84 22.77 -5.08
N LYS A 181 20.05 23.68 -4.50
CA LYS A 181 20.52 25.01 -4.08
C LYS A 181 20.29 25.10 -2.59
N ASN A 182 21.23 25.70 -1.87
CA ASN A 182 21.02 25.99 -0.46
C ASN A 182 19.90 27.03 -0.34
N VAL A 183 18.72 26.61 0.13
CA VAL A 183 17.56 27.48 0.33
C VAL A 183 17.51 27.88 1.79
N VAL A 184 17.50 29.18 2.05
CA VAL A 184 17.37 29.70 3.41
C VAL A 184 15.88 29.81 3.74
N ASN A 185 15.33 28.80 4.42
CA ASN A 185 14.02 28.84 5.05
C ASN A 185 14.18 28.57 6.54
N TYR A 186 14.17 29.64 7.34
CA TYR A 186 14.42 29.56 8.79
C TYR A 186 13.35 28.76 9.54
N VAL A 187 12.09 28.80 9.09
CA VAL A 187 10.99 28.07 9.76
C VAL A 187 11.20 26.57 9.61
N VAL A 188 11.37 26.10 8.37
CA VAL A 188 11.58 24.68 8.07
C VAL A 188 12.89 24.17 8.67
N SER A 189 13.95 24.99 8.64
CA SER A 189 15.25 24.63 9.23
C SER A 189 15.22 24.53 10.76
N ASN A 190 14.41 25.36 11.43
CA ASN A 190 14.26 25.27 12.89
C ASN A 190 13.42 24.04 13.27
N GLN A 191 12.29 23.83 12.61
CA GLN A 191 11.44 22.64 12.81
C GLN A 191 12.19 21.33 12.55
N PHE A 192 13.07 21.31 11.54
CA PHE A 192 13.92 20.14 11.26
C PHE A 192 14.79 19.77 12.46
N LYS A 193 15.39 20.75 13.15
CA LYS A 193 16.27 20.54 14.31
C LYS A 193 15.52 20.14 15.59
N GLU A 194 14.24 20.46 15.67
CA GLU A 194 13.37 20.07 16.80
C GLU A 194 12.94 18.61 16.72
N ARG A 195 12.96 18.02 15.51
CA ARG A 195 12.54 16.63 15.26
C ARG A 195 13.71 15.65 15.40
N GLU A 196 13.40 14.42 15.82
CA GLU A 196 14.38 13.33 15.88
C GLU A 196 14.71 12.84 14.47
N ASN A 197 15.99 12.82 14.08
CA ASN A 197 16.43 12.18 12.84
C ASN A 197 16.57 10.67 13.04
N VAL A 198 15.63 9.90 12.47
CA VAL A 198 15.67 8.43 12.48
C VAL A 198 16.38 7.92 11.24
N VAL A 199 17.50 7.25 11.43
CA VAL A 199 18.25 6.64 10.31
C VAL A 199 17.52 5.39 9.84
N ALA A 200 17.00 5.45 8.61
CA ALA A 200 16.33 4.34 7.95
C ALA A 200 17.32 3.30 7.43
N GLU A 201 18.39 3.76 6.77
CA GLU A 201 19.41 2.88 6.19
C GLU A 201 20.77 3.57 6.04
N GLU A 202 21.84 2.78 6.05
CA GLU A 202 23.20 3.21 5.70
C GLU A 202 23.62 2.51 4.40
N LEU A 203 23.89 3.30 3.37
CA LEU A 203 24.25 2.84 2.03
C LEU A 203 25.74 3.03 1.79
N LEU A 204 26.38 2.00 1.25
CA LEU A 204 27.77 2.06 0.82
C LEU A 204 27.87 2.59 -0.61
N ILE A 205 28.40 3.80 -0.80
CA ILE A 205 28.50 4.49 -2.09
C ILE A 205 29.94 4.47 -2.59
N GLU A 206 30.13 4.08 -3.85
CA GLU A 206 31.44 4.02 -4.50
C GLU A 206 31.74 5.26 -5.38
N SER A 207 30.72 5.87 -6.00
CA SER A 207 30.91 7.04 -6.86
C SER A 207 30.99 8.35 -6.09
N ASP A 208 31.55 9.39 -6.72
CA ASP A 208 31.65 10.75 -6.15
C ASP A 208 30.32 11.52 -6.22
N SER A 209 29.37 11.03 -7.02
CA SER A 209 28.03 11.59 -7.12
C SER A 209 27.00 10.48 -7.27
N VAL A 210 25.79 10.74 -6.78
CA VAL A 210 24.65 9.82 -6.86
C VAL A 210 23.44 10.56 -7.40
N LYS A 211 22.55 9.81 -8.03
CA LYS A 211 21.22 10.32 -8.40
C LYS A 211 20.23 9.86 -7.36
N VAL A 212 19.43 10.79 -6.86
CA VAL A 212 18.40 10.50 -5.87
C VAL A 212 17.04 10.87 -6.43
N ASP A 213 16.14 9.90 -6.43
CA ASP A 213 14.76 10.08 -6.86
C ASP A 213 13.82 9.81 -5.68
N PHE A 214 12.91 10.73 -5.39
CA PHE A 214 11.83 10.51 -4.43
C PHE A 214 10.52 10.32 -5.16
N TYR A 215 9.76 9.31 -4.73
CA TYR A 215 8.41 9.03 -5.18
C TYR A 215 7.48 8.89 -3.98
N ASP A 216 6.19 9.00 -4.24
CA ASP A 216 5.17 8.56 -3.29
C ASP A 216 5.29 7.04 -3.03
N ASN A 217 5.07 6.60 -1.79
CA ASN A 217 5.15 5.18 -1.43
C ASN A 217 3.77 4.57 -1.10
N GLY A 218 2.80 4.74 -2.01
CA GLY A 218 1.55 4.01 -1.95
C GLY A 218 0.46 4.65 -2.79
N GLU A 219 -0.46 5.31 -2.11
CA GLU A 219 -1.54 6.10 -2.72
C GLU A 219 -1.13 7.57 -2.75
N ILE A 220 -1.26 8.22 -3.91
CA ILE A 220 -0.98 9.65 -4.04
C ILE A 220 -2.03 10.42 -3.24
N ASP A 221 -1.69 10.77 -2.01
CA ASP A 221 -2.63 11.30 -1.04
C ASP A 221 -2.29 12.75 -0.61
N GLY A 222 -1.35 13.36 -1.32
CA GLY A 222 -0.94 14.75 -1.14
C GLY A 222 0.30 14.94 -0.27
N ASP A 223 1.07 13.88 -0.03
CA ASP A 223 2.36 13.95 0.65
C ASP A 223 3.30 15.01 0.05
N SER A 224 3.81 15.90 0.90
CA SER A 224 4.79 16.93 0.53
C SER A 224 6.00 16.89 1.45
N ILE A 225 7.19 16.96 0.85
CA ILE A 225 8.46 16.82 1.54
C ILE A 225 9.44 17.95 1.25
N SER A 226 10.29 18.20 2.24
CA SER A 226 11.54 18.94 2.12
C SER A 226 12.71 17.97 2.29
N VAL A 227 13.80 18.21 1.56
CA VAL A 227 15.00 17.37 1.58
C VAL A 227 16.18 18.18 2.10
N PHE A 228 16.83 17.63 3.12
CA PHE A 228 18.05 18.15 3.72
C PHE A 228 19.23 17.28 3.32
N TYR A 229 20.35 17.92 3.02
CA TYR A 229 21.62 17.26 2.79
C TYR A 229 22.66 17.85 3.73
N ASN A 230 23.23 17.02 4.61
CA ASN A 230 24.19 17.45 5.62
C ASN A 230 23.67 18.67 6.41
N ASP A 231 22.42 18.57 6.90
CA ASP A 231 21.67 19.61 7.63
C ASP A 231 21.32 20.87 6.85
N LYS A 232 21.59 20.92 5.54
CA LYS A 232 21.25 22.04 4.66
C LYS A 232 20.03 21.71 3.83
N LEU A 233 19.06 22.61 3.81
CA LEU A 233 17.86 22.46 2.97
C LEU A 233 18.25 22.62 1.50
N ILE A 234 18.04 21.56 0.70
CA ILE A 234 18.39 21.53 -0.72
C ILE A 234 17.17 21.46 -1.65
N ALA A 235 16.02 21.02 -1.14
CA ALA A 235 14.73 21.07 -1.81
C ALA A 235 13.63 21.27 -0.77
N PHE A 236 12.59 22.02 -1.09
CA PHE A 236 11.48 22.29 -0.18
C PHE A 236 10.13 22.17 -0.88
N ASN A 237 9.10 21.77 -0.13
CA ASN A 237 7.70 21.70 -0.57
C ASN A 237 7.53 20.95 -1.89
N ARG A 238 8.06 19.73 -1.94
CA ARG A 238 7.96 18.84 -3.09
C ARG A 238 6.86 17.81 -2.85
N ILE A 239 5.81 17.93 -3.65
CA ILE A 239 4.72 16.96 -3.68
C ILE A 239 5.25 15.64 -4.24
N LEU A 240 4.99 14.56 -3.53
CA LEU A 240 5.29 13.21 -3.96
C LEU A 240 4.20 12.69 -4.89
N SER A 241 4.61 11.92 -5.90
CA SER A 241 3.70 11.31 -6.86
C SER A 241 4.37 10.11 -7.53
N THR A 242 3.73 9.57 -8.57
CA THR A 242 4.37 8.60 -9.48
C THR A 242 5.51 9.21 -10.30
N ARG A 243 5.57 10.54 -10.45
CA ARG A 243 6.70 11.23 -11.08
C ARG A 243 7.74 11.55 -10.03
N SER A 244 9.00 11.26 -10.35
CA SER A 244 10.08 11.44 -9.39
C SER A 244 10.42 12.91 -9.15
N VAL A 245 10.75 13.20 -7.90
CA VAL A 245 11.51 14.38 -7.52
C VAL A 245 12.99 14.00 -7.59
N HIS A 246 13.69 14.49 -8.62
CA HIS A 246 15.04 14.06 -8.95
C HIS A 246 16.10 15.08 -8.53
N ILE A 247 17.14 14.60 -7.86
CA ILE A 247 18.26 15.39 -7.36
C ILE A 247 19.57 14.69 -7.76
N ASP A 248 20.40 15.37 -8.55
CA ASP A 248 21.79 14.98 -8.76
C ASP A 248 22.62 15.50 -7.58
N LEU A 249 23.22 14.60 -6.80
CA LEU A 249 23.90 14.92 -5.55
C LEU A 249 25.40 14.59 -5.64
N VAL A 250 26.25 15.59 -5.43
CA VAL A 250 27.69 15.40 -5.28
C VAL A 250 28.02 15.16 -3.81
N LEU A 251 28.76 14.08 -3.53
CA LEU A 251 29.14 13.74 -2.16
C LEU A 251 30.16 14.74 -1.59
N ASP A 252 29.99 15.16 -0.34
CA ASP A 252 31.02 15.94 0.36
C ASP A 252 32.18 15.01 0.72
N THR A 253 33.33 15.21 0.06
CA THR A 253 34.52 14.38 0.24
C THR A 253 35.20 14.59 1.59
N LEU A 254 34.89 15.69 2.28
CA LEU A 254 35.45 16.00 3.61
C LEU A 254 34.73 15.24 4.73
N LYS A 255 33.54 14.67 4.44
CA LYS A 255 32.76 13.88 5.40
C LYS A 255 32.88 12.39 5.11
N GLY A 256 33.12 11.60 6.16
CA GLY A 256 33.07 10.13 6.06
C GLY A 256 31.65 9.58 5.83
N ILE A 257 30.64 10.34 6.24
CA ILE A 257 29.22 10.04 6.07
C ILE A 257 28.52 11.30 5.58
N ASN A 258 27.81 11.18 4.47
CA ASN A 258 26.92 12.20 3.95
C ASN A 258 25.48 11.83 4.30
N GLU A 259 24.75 12.69 5.01
CA GLU A 259 23.38 12.39 5.44
C GLU A 259 22.38 13.09 4.54
N LEU A 260 21.39 12.33 4.04
CA LEU A 260 20.23 12.86 3.34
C LEU A 260 18.98 12.62 4.19
N SER A 261 18.26 13.67 4.50
CA SER A 261 17.10 13.59 5.40
C SER A 261 15.84 14.11 4.71
N MET A 262 14.78 13.34 4.81
CA MET A 262 13.42 13.69 4.41
C MET A 262 12.68 14.28 5.60
N PHE A 263 12.15 15.47 5.39
CA PHE A 263 11.29 16.20 6.30
C PHE A 263 9.87 16.24 5.75
N ALA A 264 8.92 15.78 6.54
CA ALA A 264 7.49 15.89 6.24
C ALA A 264 7.01 17.35 6.38
N ASP A 265 6.67 18.01 5.25
CA ASP A 265 6.01 19.32 5.24
C ASP A 265 4.52 19.19 5.62
N ASN A 266 3.92 18.03 5.33
CA ASN A 266 2.59 17.62 5.76
C ASN A 266 2.58 16.11 6.10
N LEU A 267 1.42 15.53 6.39
CA LEU A 267 1.25 14.09 6.64
C LEU A 267 0.46 13.37 5.53
N GLY A 268 0.23 14.04 4.41
CA GLY A 268 -0.76 13.59 3.44
C GLY A 268 -2.19 13.59 4.01
N SER A 269 -3.08 12.87 3.36
CA SER A 269 -4.43 12.59 3.88
C SER A 269 -4.46 11.34 4.76
N ILE A 270 -3.45 10.47 4.65
CA ILE A 270 -3.25 9.24 5.38
C ILE A 270 -1.87 9.29 6.07
N PRO A 271 -1.78 9.63 7.37
CA PRO A 271 -0.50 9.69 8.07
C PRO A 271 0.14 8.30 8.27
N PRO A 272 1.49 8.20 8.34
CA PRO A 272 2.50 9.26 8.22
C PRO A 272 2.83 9.63 6.77
N ASN A 273 3.64 10.66 6.55
CA ASN A 273 4.16 11.00 5.22
C ASN A 273 5.21 9.96 4.78
N THR A 274 5.02 9.34 3.62
CA THR A 274 5.86 8.25 3.15
C THR A 274 6.43 8.47 1.76
N ALA A 275 7.69 8.05 1.58
CA ALA A 275 8.36 8.16 0.29
C ALA A 275 9.15 6.90 -0.04
N LEU A 276 9.27 6.61 -1.34
CA LEU A 276 10.27 5.70 -1.86
C LEU A 276 11.43 6.54 -2.40
N MET A 277 12.57 6.48 -1.71
CA MET A 277 13.82 7.05 -2.16
C MET A 277 14.62 6.01 -2.95
N VAL A 278 15.00 6.35 -4.17
CA VAL A 278 15.84 5.52 -5.03
C VAL A 278 17.18 6.21 -5.20
N VAL A 279 18.26 5.55 -4.77
CA VAL A 279 19.63 6.05 -4.95
C VAL A 279 20.31 5.24 -6.04
N SER A 280 20.77 5.93 -7.08
CA SER A 280 21.54 5.32 -8.17
C SER A 280 23.01 5.73 -8.06
N ASP A 281 23.87 4.76 -7.77
CA ASP A 281 25.33 4.86 -7.67
C ASP A 281 25.97 4.11 -8.85
N GLY A 282 26.14 4.81 -9.98
CA GLY A 282 26.60 4.20 -11.23
C GLY A 282 25.65 3.08 -11.70
N LYS A 283 26.06 1.82 -11.53
CA LYS A 283 25.25 0.64 -11.86
C LYS A 283 24.47 0.07 -10.67
N LYS A 284 24.80 0.48 -9.44
CA LYS A 284 24.11 0.02 -8.23
C LYS A 284 22.88 0.89 -8.00
N ARG A 285 21.79 0.26 -7.58
CA ARG A 285 20.54 0.92 -7.29
C ARG A 285 20.03 0.46 -5.93
N TYR A 286 19.77 1.42 -5.05
CA TYR A 286 19.24 1.21 -3.71
C TYR A 286 17.82 1.75 -3.66
N GLU A 287 16.90 1.02 -3.04
CA GLU A 287 15.52 1.43 -2.81
C GLU A 287 15.32 1.52 -1.30
N VAL A 288 15.14 2.73 -0.78
CA VAL A 288 14.94 2.99 0.64
C VAL A 288 13.56 3.59 0.85
N ARG A 289 12.75 2.97 1.69
CA ARG A 289 11.44 3.52 2.06
C ARG A 289 11.57 4.37 3.30
N LEU A 290 11.05 5.59 3.22
CA LEU A 290 11.14 6.61 4.23
C LEU A 290 9.75 6.89 4.80
N SER A 291 9.70 7.17 6.10
CA SER A 291 8.49 7.58 6.81
C SER A 291 8.85 8.72 7.74
N SER A 292 8.19 9.86 7.60
CA SER A 292 8.40 11.04 8.44
C SER A 292 7.06 11.57 8.96
N ASN A 293 7.10 12.25 10.10
CA ASN A 293 5.95 12.92 10.69
C ASN A 293 6.39 14.22 11.38
N PHE A 294 5.51 14.83 12.18
CA PHE A 294 5.81 16.09 12.85
C PHE A 294 6.76 15.99 14.06
N GLU A 295 7.15 14.78 14.45
CA GLU A 295 8.10 14.52 15.54
C GLU A 295 9.43 13.95 15.04
N LYS A 296 9.43 13.28 13.88
CA LYS A 296 10.55 12.49 13.38
C LYS A 296 10.82 12.74 11.90
N ASN A 297 12.08 12.97 11.56
CA ASN A 297 12.57 12.97 10.19
C ASN A 297 13.12 11.60 9.83
N ALA A 298 13.09 11.25 8.54
CA ALA A 298 13.73 10.04 8.04
C ALA A 298 15.09 10.39 7.43
N ALA A 299 16.15 9.68 7.79
CA ALA A 299 17.49 9.93 7.30
C ALA A 299 18.10 8.69 6.62
N VAL A 300 18.88 8.91 5.56
CA VAL A 300 19.68 7.90 4.88
C VAL A 300 21.14 8.34 4.91
N ARG A 301 22.02 7.45 5.39
CA ARG A 301 23.45 7.73 5.48
C ARG A 301 24.17 7.17 4.28
N LEU A 302 24.81 8.03 3.51
CA LEU A 302 25.65 7.67 2.38
C LEU A 302 27.09 7.60 2.88
N ARG A 303 27.54 6.38 3.17
CA ARG A 303 28.91 6.11 3.59
C ARG A 303 29.77 5.81 2.37
N ARG A 304 30.93 6.46 2.29
CA ARG A 304 31.86 6.20 1.19
C ARG A 304 32.51 4.82 1.35
N GLY A 305 32.45 4.02 0.29
CA GLY A 305 33.21 2.78 0.19
C GLY A 305 34.72 3.04 0.12
N PRO A 306 35.55 2.01 0.37
CA PRO A 306 36.99 2.12 0.14
C PRO A 306 37.23 2.49 -1.31
N THR A 307 37.91 3.62 -1.54
CA THR A 307 38.21 4.11 -2.88
C THR A 307 39.03 3.06 -3.62
N LYS A 308 38.48 2.48 -4.70
CA LYS A 308 39.33 1.74 -5.64
C LYS A 308 40.30 2.75 -6.26
N PRO A 309 41.62 2.50 -6.21
CA PRO A 309 42.57 3.40 -6.84
C PRO A 309 42.25 3.50 -8.34
N PRO A 310 42.44 4.67 -8.96
CA PRO A 310 42.17 4.84 -10.38
C PRO A 310 42.96 3.79 -11.17
N GLN A 311 42.27 3.02 -12.00
CA GLN A 311 42.92 2.11 -12.93
C GLN A 311 43.80 2.97 -13.84
N ARG A 312 45.12 2.89 -13.65
CA ARG A 312 46.07 3.43 -14.62
C ARG A 312 45.77 2.75 -15.95
N GLY A 313 45.30 3.54 -16.91
CA GLY A 313 45.05 3.08 -18.27
C GLY A 313 46.29 2.36 -18.79
N GLY A 314 46.09 1.13 -19.28
CA GLY A 314 47.13 0.41 -19.99
C GLY A 314 47.53 1.22 -21.23
N LEU A 315 48.83 1.50 -21.30
CA LEU A 315 49.53 1.85 -22.53
C LEU A 315 49.50 0.65 -23.49
#